data_AF-A0A427MXI8-F1
#
_entry.id   AF-A0A427MXI8-F1
#
_cell.length_a   1.000
_cell.length_b   1.000
_cell.length_c   1.000
_cell.angle_alpha   90.00
_cell.angle_beta   90.00
_cell.angle_gamma   90.00
#
_symmetry.space_group_name_H-M   'P 1'
#
loop_
_entity.id
_entity.type
_entity.pdbx_description
1 polymer ?
#
loop_
_entity_poly.entity_id
_entity_poly.type
_entity_poly.pdbx_seq_one_letter_code
_entity_poly.pdbx_strand_id
1 'polypeptide(L)' 'MELCKENENVRPQLAQAPNTDLEWEVEAVLAWHDEDPRAAITTLLLDCQHLRRQLALTTGASSVGFTRGWTPTYERPER' A
#
# COMPACT_ATOMS: atom_id res chain seq x y z
N MET A 1 12.00 48.46 21.28
CA MET A 1 12.80 47.30 21.70
C MET A 1 11.81 46.20 22.00
N GLU A 2 11.43 45.45 20.97
CA GLU A 2 11.99 44.12 20.66
C GLU A 2 11.10 43.05 21.32
N LEU A 3 10.55 42.03 20.68
CA LEU A 3 10.57 41.54 19.30
C LEU A 3 9.28 40.71 19.20
N CYS A 4 8.43 40.96 18.21
CA CYS A 4 7.50 39.93 17.74
C CYS A 4 8.38 38.80 17.20
N LYS A 5 8.60 37.75 18.00
CA LYS A 5 9.18 36.52 17.46
C LYS A 5 8.10 35.90 16.58
N GLU A 6 8.27 36.11 15.29
CA GLU A 6 7.58 35.36 14.26
C GLU A 6 7.86 33.88 14.54
N ASN A 7 6.82 33.13 14.87
CA ASN A 7 6.91 31.68 14.97
C ASN A 7 7.04 31.14 13.55
N GLU A 8 8.28 31.13 13.07
CA GLU A 8 8.72 30.37 11.91
C GLU A 8 8.32 28.91 12.13
N ASN A 9 7.70 28.32 11.11
CA ASN A 9 7.26 26.93 11.04
C ASN A 9 5.80 26.61 11.45
N VAL A 10 4.83 27.32 10.88
CA VAL A 10 3.56 26.69 10.49
C VAL A 10 3.73 26.17 9.06
N ARG A 11 4.58 25.16 8.87
CA ARG A 11 4.48 24.34 7.67
C ARG A 11 3.11 23.67 7.78
N PRO A 12 2.15 23.91 6.87
CA PRO A 12 0.91 23.15 6.91
C PRO A 12 1.34 21.70 6.80
N GLN A 13 1.13 20.89 7.84
CA GLN A 13 1.04 19.47 7.62
C GLN A 13 -0.06 19.36 6.57
N LEU A 14 0.32 18.98 5.34
CA LEU A 14 -0.63 18.53 4.34
C LEU A 14 -1.45 17.48 5.07
N ALA A 15 -2.66 17.87 5.50
CA ALA A 15 -3.56 16.99 6.20
C ALA A 15 -3.63 15.76 5.30
N GLN A 16 -3.05 14.65 5.75
CA GLN A 16 -3.30 13.38 5.10
C GLN A 16 -4.82 13.29 5.15
N ALA A 17 -5.48 13.42 3.99
CA ALA A 17 -6.92 13.21 3.94
C ALA A 17 -7.13 11.85 4.62
N PRO A 18 -8.00 11.76 5.65
CA PRO A 18 -8.23 10.50 6.31
C PRO A 18 -8.59 9.52 5.20
N ASN A 19 -7.76 8.50 5.03
CA ASN A 19 -8.04 7.46 4.07
C ASN A 19 -9.05 6.54 4.74
N THR A 20 -10.25 7.08 4.95
CA THR A 20 -11.34 6.45 5.68
C THR A 20 -11.66 5.07 5.09
N ASP A 21 -11.46 4.92 3.78
CA ASP A 21 -11.61 3.66 3.07
C ASP A 21 -10.54 2.64 3.49
N LEU A 22 -9.26 3.02 3.60
CA LEU A 22 -8.22 2.12 4.08
C LEU A 22 -8.39 1.76 5.56
N GLU A 23 -8.77 2.71 6.41
CA GLU A 23 -9.02 2.42 7.83
C GLU A 23 -10.16 1.40 7.97
N TRP A 24 -11.26 1.59 7.22
CA TRP A 24 -12.36 0.64 7.16
C TRP A 24 -11.94 -0.74 6.65
N GLU A 25 -11.12 -0.81 5.60
CA GLU A 25 -10.61 -2.08 5.06
C GLU A 25 -9.72 -2.82 6.08
N VAL A 26 -8.87 -2.10 6.81
CA VAL A 26 -8.03 -2.68 7.86
C VAL A 26 -8.90 -3.27 8.97
N GLU A 27 -9.90 -2.54 9.45
CA GLU A 27 -10.81 -3.03 10.47
C GLU A 27 -11.61 -4.24 9.98
N ALA A 28 -12.06 -4.25 8.72
CA ALA A 28 -12.75 -5.40 8.14
C ALA A 28 -11.86 -6.66 8.09
N VAL A 29 -10.58 -6.51 7.75
CA VAL A 29 -9.61 -7.62 7.75
C VAL A 29 -9.33 -8.11 9.16
N LEU A 30 -9.18 -7.21 10.13
CA LEU A 30 -8.98 -7.57 11.53
C LEU A 30 -10.20 -8.31 12.09
N ALA A 31 -11.41 -7.84 11.82
CA ALA A 31 -12.64 -8.48 12.25
C ALA A 31 -12.79 -9.91 11.69
N TRP A 32 -12.32 -10.17 10.47
CA TRP A 32 -12.30 -11.53 9.89
C TRP A 32 -11.34 -12.49 10.60
N HIS A 33 -10.33 -11.95 11.31
CA HIS A 33 -9.31 -12.70 12.03
C HIS A 33 -9.48 -12.67 13.55
N ASP A 34 -10.71 -12.49 14.06
CA ASP A 34 -10.99 -12.39 15.51
C ASP A 34 -10.14 -11.30 16.20
N GLU A 35 -9.89 -10.19 15.50
CA GLU A 35 -9.01 -9.10 15.93
C GLU A 35 -7.54 -9.53 16.19
N ASP A 36 -7.08 -10.67 15.64
CA ASP A 36 -5.67 -11.08 15.68
C ASP A 36 -4.88 -10.45 14.51
N PRO A 37 -4.08 -9.40 14.76
CA PRO A 37 -3.29 -8.74 13.72
C PRO A 37 -2.20 -9.66 13.15
N ARG A 38 -1.71 -10.65 13.90
CA ARG A 38 -0.68 -11.57 13.40
C ARG A 38 -1.28 -12.56 12.42
N ALA A 39 -2.47 -13.08 12.69
CA ALA A 39 -3.20 -13.93 11.74
C ALA A 39 -3.54 -13.17 10.46
N ALA A 40 -4.00 -11.92 10.60
CA ALA A 40 -4.27 -11.03 9.47
C ALA A 40 -3.05 -10.79 8.58
N ILE A 41 -1.95 -10.32 9.18
CA ILE A 41 -0.70 -10.05 8.44
C ILE A 41 -0.18 -11.33 7.78
N THR A 42 -0.24 -12.47 8.47
CA THR A 42 0.20 -13.75 7.91
C THR A 42 -0.58 -14.10 6.66
N THR A 43 -1.90 -13.95 6.69
CA THR A 43 -2.77 -14.24 5.54
C THR A 43 -2.47 -13.30 4.38
N LEU A 44 -2.37 -11.98 4.63
CA LEU A 44 -2.02 -11.00 3.60
C LEU A 44 -0.65 -11.28 2.94
N LEU A 45 0.34 -11.74 3.72
CA LEU A 45 1.64 -12.12 3.18
C LEU A 45 1.55 -13.38 2.31
N LEU A 46 0.75 -14.37 2.70
CA LEU A 46 0.50 -15.57 1.91
C LEU A 46 -0.22 -15.24 0.59
N ASP A 47 -1.20 -14.35 0.64
CA ASP A 47 -1.93 -13.87 -0.54
C ASP A 47 -1.00 -13.11 -1.49
N CYS A 48 -0.16 -12.23 -0.96
CA CYS A 48 0.86 -11.54 -1.76
C CYS A 48 1.82 -12.53 -2.43
N GLN A 49 2.24 -13.59 -1.73
CA GLN A 49 3.08 -14.64 -2.30
C GLN A 49 2.35 -15.40 -3.40
N HIS A 50 1.07 -15.73 -3.20
CA HIS A 50 0.23 -16.39 -4.20
C HIS A 50 0.11 -15.53 -5.46
N LEU A 51 -0.24 -14.25 -5.33
CA LEU A 51 -0.38 -13.32 -6.45
C LEU A 51 0.94 -13.13 -7.21
N ARG A 52 2.07 -13.03 -6.51
CA ARG A 52 3.38 -12.97 -7.15
C ARG A 52 3.69 -14.22 -7.98
N ARG A 53 3.34 -15.41 -7.49
CA ARG A 53 3.48 -16.65 -8.28
C ARG A 53 2.59 -16.65 -9.52
N GLN A 54 1.33 -16.23 -9.40
CA GLN A 54 0.42 -16.12 -10.53
C GLN A 54 0.94 -15.15 -11.60
N LEU A 55 1.46 -13.99 -11.17
CA LEU A 55 2.05 -13.01 -12.08
C LEU A 55 3.30 -13.55 -12.78
N ALA A 56 4.16 -14.29 -12.08
CA ALA A 56 5.35 -14.90 -12.68
C ALA A 56 4.96 -15.94 -13.76
N LEU A 57 3.98 -16.81 -13.47
CA LEU A 57 3.47 -17.78 -14.44
C LEU A 57 2.83 -17.11 -15.64
N THR A 58 2.00 -16.10 -15.40
CA THR A 58 1.31 -15.35 -16.46
C THR A 58 2.31 -14.60 -17.34
N THR A 59 3.34 -14.01 -16.75
CA THR A 59 4.40 -13.31 -17.48
C THR A 59 5.19 -14.26 -18.38
N GLY A 60 5.50 -15.47 -17.89
CA GLY A 60 6.16 -16.50 -18.69
C GLY A 60 5.29 -17.05 -19.84
N ALA A 61 3.96 -17.08 -19.64
CA ALA A 61 3.01 -17.52 -20.66
C ALA A 61 2.60 -16.40 -21.64
N SER A 62 2.72 -15.13 -21.24
CA SER A 62 2.31 -13.98 -22.06
C SER A 62 3.34 -13.68 -23.14
N SER A 63 2.87 -13.41 -24.35
CA SER A 63 3.75 -12.91 -25.42
C SER A 63 4.03 -11.41 -25.25
N VAL A 64 5.20 -10.96 -25.72
CA VAL A 64 5.58 -9.54 -25.73
C VAL A 64 4.55 -8.69 -26.50
N GLY A 65 3.94 -9.24 -27.55
CA GLY A 65 2.89 -8.58 -28.31
C GLY A 65 1.58 -8.43 -27.53
N PHE A 66 1.22 -9.43 -26.71
CA PHE A 66 0.03 -9.40 -25.86
C PHE A 66 0.14 -8.32 -24.78
N THR A 67 1.31 -8.18 -24.14
CA THR A 67 1.54 -7.16 -23.10
C THR A 67 2.00 -5.80 -23.65
N ARG A 68 2.16 -5.66 -24.98
CA ARG A 68 2.77 -4.48 -25.63
C ARG A 68 4.11 -4.09 -25.01
N GLY A 69 4.92 -5.09 -24.63
CA GLY A 69 6.22 -4.88 -23.99
C GLY A 69 6.16 -4.47 -22.51
N TRP A 70 4.97 -4.37 -21.91
CA TRP A 70 4.85 -4.13 -20.47
C TRP A 70 5.34 -5.34 -19.67
N THR A 71 6.07 -5.08 -18.59
CA THR A 71 6.60 -6.07 -17.65
C THR A 71 6.25 -5.65 -16.23
N PRO A 72 5.71 -6.55 -15.38
CA PRO A 72 5.38 -6.21 -14.00
C PRO A 72 6.64 -5.92 -13.17
N THR A 73 6.56 -4.88 -12.32
CA THR A 73 7.59 -4.54 -11.34
C THR A 73 7.09 -4.90 -9.94
N TYR A 74 7.94 -5.54 -9.13
CA TYR A 74 7.59 -5.92 -7.76
C TYR A 74 7.60 -4.76 -6.78
N GLU A 75 8.38 -3.74 -7.09
CA GLU A 75 8.56 -2.57 -6.24
C GLU A 75 7.39 -1.61 -6.43
N ARG A 76 6.84 -1.13 -5.32
CA ARG A 76 5.87 -0.04 -5.33
C ARG A 76 6.67 1.25 -5.58
N PRO A 77 6.35 2.06 -6.60
CA PRO A 77 7.00 3.35 -6.76
C PRO A 77 6.76 4.18 -5.49
N GLU A 78 7.84 4.77 -4.97
CA GLU A 78 7.75 5.65 -3.81
C GLU A 78 6.80 6.81 -4.13
N ARG A 79 5.89 7.13 -3.20
CA ARG A 79 4.90 8.20 -3.34
C ARG A 79 5.47 9.53 -2.91
#